data_AF-A0A3C0SVM5-F1
#
_entry.id   AF-A0A3C0SVM5-F1
#
_cell.length_a   1.000
_cell.length_b   1.000
_cell.length_c   1.000
_cell.angle_alpha   90.00
_cell.angle_beta   90.00
_cell.angle_gamma   90.00
#
_symmetry.space_group_name_H-M   'P 1'
#
loop_
_entity.id
_entity.type
_entity.pdbx_description
1 polymer ?
#
loop_
_entity_poly.entity_id
_entity_poly.type
_entity_poly.pdbx_seq_one_letter_code
_entity_poly.pdbx_strand_id
1 'polypeptide(L)'
;VEGDELKPIQYKLKASADHYLGTTDGMLAADDRSYCLDCSGALLAIYYRSGIDLERCYSGYEGNGVKRLYSALRDNKLIYNAKIPAVGDLIFWDNTYDRNEDKQFNDYFTHAGMVVDVARDGTITYAHHNYRLGIVYEKMNLLHPNDTELNSPMRMRGSPPAPNGQYLASHLIRVFGRAWRLPKSYWR
;
A
#
# COMPACT_ATOMS: atom_id res chain seq x y z
N VAL A 1 9.75 24.32 10.82
CA VAL A 1 8.76 23.25 10.57
C VAL A 1 7.81 23.80 9.54
N GLU A 2 8.11 23.58 8.25
CA GLU A 2 7.18 23.93 7.18
C GLU A 2 5.93 23.06 7.34
N GLY A 3 4.78 23.71 7.29
CA GLY A 3 3.51 23.16 7.78
C GLY A 3 3.07 21.88 7.09
N ASP A 4 2.38 21.06 7.90
CA ASP A 4 1.63 19.83 7.60
C ASP A 4 0.46 20.05 6.62
N GLU A 5 0.66 20.79 5.53
CA GLU A 5 -0.36 20.92 4.49
C GLU A 5 -0.11 19.92 3.37
N LEU A 6 -1.12 19.09 3.09
CA LEU A 6 -1.07 18.16 1.98
C LEU A 6 -0.91 18.90 0.66
N LYS A 7 -0.09 18.35 -0.23
CA LYS A 7 0.01 18.84 -1.60
C LYS A 7 -1.29 18.54 -2.36
N PRO A 8 -1.65 19.31 -3.39
CA PRO A 8 -2.87 19.08 -4.17
C PRO A 8 -3.04 17.64 -4.68
N ILE A 9 -1.94 16.97 -5.06
CA ILE A 9 -1.99 15.56 -5.49
C ILE A 9 -2.32 14.60 -4.34
N GLN A 10 -1.87 14.87 -3.12
CA GLN A 10 -2.15 14.05 -1.95
C GLN A 10 -3.62 14.15 -1.54
N TYR A 11 -4.24 15.33 -1.68
CA TYR A 11 -5.69 15.48 -1.53
C TYR A 11 -6.47 14.65 -2.58
N LYS A 12 -6.03 14.67 -3.85
CA LYS A 12 -6.65 13.84 -4.90
C LYS A 12 -6.54 12.35 -4.60
N LEU A 13 -5.37 11.90 -4.16
CA LEU A 13 -5.12 10.50 -3.78
C LEU A 13 -6.03 10.08 -2.63
N LYS A 14 -6.15 10.89 -1.58
CA LYS A 14 -7.07 10.61 -0.47
C LYS A 14 -8.53 10.54 -0.96
N ALA A 15 -8.99 11.53 -1.73
CA ALA A 15 -10.36 11.53 -2.26
C ALA A 15 -10.63 10.34 -3.19
N SER A 16 -9.61 9.87 -3.92
CA SER A 16 -9.68 8.67 -4.75
C SER A 16 -9.74 7.39 -3.91
N ALA A 17 -8.97 7.30 -2.82
CA ALA A 17 -9.10 6.20 -1.88
C ALA A 17 -10.49 6.17 -1.20
N ASP A 18 -11.02 7.35 -0.82
CA ASP A 18 -12.37 7.48 -0.25
C ASP A 18 -13.44 6.98 -1.24
N HIS A 19 -13.23 7.16 -2.55
CA HIS A 19 -14.15 6.70 -3.60
C HIS A 19 -14.26 5.17 -3.70
N TYR A 20 -13.18 4.44 -3.44
CA TYR A 20 -13.16 2.97 -3.55
C TYR A 20 -13.42 2.26 -2.20
N LEU A 21 -13.55 3.01 -1.12
CA LEU A 21 -13.76 2.46 0.22
C LEU A 21 -15.05 1.64 0.27
N GLY A 22 -14.97 0.41 0.79
CA GLY A 22 -16.12 -0.50 0.94
C GLY A 22 -16.41 -1.35 -0.30
N THR A 23 -15.65 -1.23 -1.38
CA THR A 23 -15.81 -2.11 -2.55
C THR A 23 -15.37 -3.53 -2.23
N THR A 24 -16.27 -4.51 -2.40
CA THR A 24 -16.07 -5.92 -2.05
C THR A 24 -16.10 -6.90 -3.21
N ASP A 25 -16.59 -6.48 -4.39
CA ASP A 25 -16.68 -7.32 -5.58
C ASP A 25 -16.48 -6.53 -6.88
N GLY A 26 -16.43 -7.26 -7.99
CA GLY A 26 -16.31 -6.69 -9.33
C GLY A 26 -14.91 -6.15 -9.67
N MET A 27 -14.87 -5.28 -10.68
CA MET A 27 -13.66 -4.59 -11.12
C MET A 27 -13.69 -3.14 -10.63
N LEU A 28 -12.51 -2.58 -10.38
CA LEU A 28 -12.33 -1.20 -9.95
C LEU A 28 -12.29 -0.28 -11.17
N ALA A 29 -13.43 0.32 -11.52
CA ALA A 29 -13.51 1.31 -12.61
C ALA A 29 -12.74 2.58 -12.24
N ALA A 30 -11.87 3.05 -13.13
CA ALA A 30 -11.07 4.26 -12.97
C ALA A 30 -11.04 5.02 -14.30
N ASP A 31 -11.95 5.97 -14.45
CA ASP A 31 -12.20 6.70 -15.69
C ASP A 31 -12.43 5.74 -16.88
N ASP A 32 -11.49 5.69 -17.82
CA ASP A 32 -11.50 4.85 -19.03
C ASP A 32 -10.89 3.45 -18.83
N ARG A 33 -10.50 3.09 -17.60
CA ARG A 33 -9.89 1.80 -17.27
C ARG A 33 -10.65 1.04 -16.19
N SER A 34 -10.28 -0.23 -16.01
CA SER A 34 -10.76 -1.08 -14.93
C SER A 34 -9.64 -1.98 -14.42
N TYR A 35 -9.57 -2.14 -13.11
CA TYR A 35 -8.51 -2.91 -12.45
C TYR A 35 -9.10 -4.07 -11.64
N CYS A 36 -8.33 -5.14 -11.47
CA CYS A 36 -8.71 -6.26 -10.61
C CYS A 36 -8.92 -5.79 -9.17
N LEU A 37 -9.88 -6.39 -8.47
CA LEU A 37 -10.08 -6.17 -7.05
C LEU A 37 -9.04 -6.98 -6.25
N ASP A 38 -7.81 -6.46 -6.24
CA ASP A 38 -6.70 -6.96 -5.44
C ASP A 38 -5.87 -5.79 -4.88
N CYS A 39 -4.82 -6.10 -4.11
CA CYS A 39 -4.02 -5.05 -3.47
C CYS A 39 -3.27 -4.17 -4.47
N SER A 40 -2.80 -4.73 -5.58
CA SER A 40 -2.15 -3.93 -6.61
C SER A 40 -3.18 -3.15 -7.42
N GLY A 41 -4.27 -3.77 -7.87
CA GLY A 41 -5.33 -3.13 -8.64
C GLY A 41 -6.00 -1.98 -7.89
N ALA A 42 -6.18 -2.09 -6.57
CA ALA A 42 -6.64 -0.99 -5.73
C ALA A 42 -5.71 0.23 -5.82
N LEU A 43 -4.40 0.02 -5.76
CA LEU A 43 -3.43 1.11 -5.90
C LEU A 43 -3.44 1.71 -7.31
N LEU A 44 -3.57 0.88 -8.35
CA LEU A 44 -3.66 1.37 -9.72
C LEU A 44 -4.89 2.24 -9.91
N ALA A 45 -6.06 1.78 -9.45
CA ALA A 45 -7.32 2.52 -9.56
C ALA A 45 -7.24 3.87 -8.83
N ILE A 46 -6.77 3.85 -7.58
CA ILE A 46 -6.63 5.06 -6.74
C ILE A 46 -5.74 6.10 -7.42
N TYR A 47 -4.56 5.67 -7.89
CA TYR A 47 -3.60 6.58 -8.52
C TYR A 47 -4.04 7.06 -9.90
N TYR A 48 -4.63 6.17 -10.70
CA TYR A 48 -5.06 6.50 -12.06
C TYR A 48 -6.13 7.61 -12.05
N ARG A 49 -7.14 7.46 -11.19
CA ARG A 49 -8.18 8.46 -10.95
C ARG A 49 -7.62 9.77 -10.34
N SER A 50 -6.44 9.72 -9.72
CA SER A 50 -5.74 10.90 -9.21
C SER A 50 -4.84 11.58 -10.26
N GLY A 51 -4.73 11.00 -11.47
CA GLY A 51 -3.93 11.52 -12.58
C GLY A 51 -2.52 10.90 -12.70
N ILE A 52 -2.23 9.79 -12.02
CA ILE A 52 -0.94 9.09 -12.10
C ILE A 52 -1.15 7.66 -12.63
N ASP A 53 -0.60 7.37 -13.79
CA ASP A 53 -0.65 6.05 -14.41
C ASP A 53 0.48 5.16 -13.88
N LEU A 54 0.20 4.47 -12.77
CA LEU A 54 1.13 3.48 -12.21
C LEU A 54 1.38 2.31 -13.16
N GLU A 55 0.38 1.89 -13.95
CA GLU A 55 0.52 0.80 -14.91
C GLU A 55 1.61 1.07 -15.94
N ARG A 56 1.67 2.30 -16.46
CA ARG A 56 2.77 2.76 -17.31
C ARG A 56 4.14 2.68 -16.62
N CYS A 57 4.18 2.84 -15.30
CA CYS A 57 5.41 2.79 -14.51
C CYS A 57 5.93 1.36 -14.32
N TYR A 58 5.06 0.38 -14.06
CA TYR A 58 5.49 -0.97 -13.70
C TYR A 58 5.37 -2.02 -14.83
N SER A 59 4.89 -1.64 -16.02
CA SER A 59 4.65 -2.54 -17.16
C SER A 59 5.88 -3.36 -17.58
N GLY A 60 7.09 -2.78 -17.53
CA GLY A 60 8.35 -3.42 -17.90
C GLY A 60 9.00 -4.31 -16.83
N TYR A 61 8.35 -4.51 -15.68
CA TYR A 61 8.89 -5.31 -14.58
C TYR A 61 8.20 -6.67 -14.48
N GLU A 62 8.91 -7.68 -13.98
CA GLU A 62 8.41 -9.03 -13.77
C GLU A 62 7.93 -9.31 -12.34
N GLY A 63 7.08 -10.32 -12.19
CA GLY A 63 6.52 -10.78 -10.92
C GLY A 63 5.08 -10.31 -10.68
N ASN A 64 4.62 -10.43 -9.44
CA ASN A 64 3.28 -9.95 -9.05
C ASN A 64 3.21 -8.40 -9.07
N GLY A 65 1.99 -7.84 -9.04
CA GLY A 65 1.79 -6.38 -9.11
C GLY A 65 2.56 -5.60 -8.03
N VAL A 66 2.65 -6.15 -6.82
CA VAL A 66 3.38 -5.55 -5.69
C VAL A 66 4.89 -5.43 -5.98
N LYS A 67 5.53 -6.53 -6.41
CA LYS A 67 6.96 -6.56 -6.75
C LYS A 67 7.27 -5.64 -7.92
N ARG A 68 6.38 -5.56 -8.91
CA ARG A 68 6.56 -4.68 -10.06
C ARG A 68 6.47 -3.21 -9.65
N LEU A 69 5.49 -2.82 -8.84
CA LEU A 69 5.39 -1.47 -8.26
C LEU A 69 6.65 -1.10 -7.46
N TYR A 70 7.11 -2.00 -6.58
CA TYR A 70 8.34 -1.78 -5.82
C TYR A 70 9.54 -1.56 -6.75
N SER A 71 9.71 -2.40 -7.76
CA SER A 71 10.86 -2.35 -8.67
C SER A 71 10.88 -1.04 -9.47
N ALA A 72 9.72 -0.62 -9.95
CA ALA A 72 9.58 0.65 -10.67
C ALA A 72 9.91 1.87 -9.79
N LEU A 73 9.43 1.90 -8.55
CA LEU A 73 9.75 2.97 -7.61
C LEU A 73 11.22 2.96 -7.18
N ARG A 74 11.81 1.76 -7.03
CA ARG A 74 13.22 1.61 -6.68
C ARG A 74 14.12 2.21 -7.76
N ASP A 75 13.84 1.89 -9.02
CA ASP A 75 14.64 2.38 -10.14
C ASP A 75 14.46 3.90 -10.34
N ASN A 76 13.30 4.44 -9.98
CA ASN A 76 13.06 5.89 -9.89
C ASN A 76 13.63 6.54 -8.61
N LYS A 77 14.32 5.79 -7.74
CA LYS A 77 14.90 6.26 -6.46
C LYS A 77 13.85 6.87 -5.50
N LEU A 78 12.65 6.31 -5.49
CA LEU A 78 11.51 6.76 -4.68
C LEU A 78 11.22 5.87 -3.46
N ILE A 79 11.96 4.79 -3.29
CA ILE A 79 11.88 3.89 -2.14
C ILE A 79 12.69 4.46 -0.97
N TYR A 80 12.10 4.42 0.23
CA TYR A 80 12.76 4.92 1.43
C TYR A 80 12.18 4.31 2.72
N ASN A 81 13.01 4.30 3.77
CA ASN A 81 12.60 3.91 5.12
C ASN A 81 12.21 5.14 5.92
N ALA A 82 11.09 5.06 6.64
CA ALA A 82 10.65 6.07 7.59
C ALA A 82 9.80 5.43 8.69
N LYS A 83 9.67 6.09 9.84
CA LYS A 83 8.65 5.75 10.83
C LYS A 83 7.37 6.58 10.67
N ILE A 84 7.49 7.73 10.01
CA ILE A 84 6.42 8.68 9.75
C ILE A 84 6.46 8.96 8.23
N PRO A 85 5.65 8.26 7.42
CA PRO A 85 5.59 8.45 5.97
C PRO A 85 4.76 9.70 5.61
N ALA A 86 4.64 10.00 4.32
CA ALA A 86 3.75 11.04 3.81
C ALA A 86 2.44 10.43 3.28
N VAL A 87 1.35 11.20 3.33
CA VAL A 87 0.10 10.84 2.63
C VAL A 87 0.37 10.59 1.15
N GLY A 88 -0.29 9.57 0.61
CA GLY A 88 -0.08 9.11 -0.73
C GLY A 88 1.14 8.22 -0.88
N ASP A 89 2.01 7.98 0.11
CA ASP A 89 3.06 6.98 -0.06
C ASP A 89 2.47 5.57 -0.21
N LEU A 90 3.06 4.77 -1.09
CA LEU A 90 2.82 3.33 -1.12
C LEU A 90 3.52 2.66 0.06
N ILE A 91 2.88 1.64 0.61
CA ILE A 91 3.38 0.79 1.66
C ILE A 91 3.56 -0.61 1.07
N PHE A 92 4.70 -1.23 1.34
CA PHE A 92 4.99 -2.59 0.93
C PHE A 92 5.13 -3.46 2.17
N TRP A 93 4.49 -4.62 2.18
CA TRP A 93 4.62 -5.63 3.22
C TRP A 93 5.18 -6.94 2.67
N ASP A 94 5.94 -7.61 3.52
CA ASP A 94 6.43 -8.96 3.31
C ASP A 94 5.64 -9.94 4.19
N ASN A 95 5.67 -11.22 3.83
CA ASN A 95 5.13 -12.31 4.64
C ASN A 95 3.71 -12.07 5.15
N THR A 96 2.83 -11.42 4.37
CA THR A 96 1.42 -11.28 4.74
C THR A 96 0.64 -12.58 4.51
N TYR A 97 1.14 -13.46 3.66
CA TYR A 97 0.70 -14.85 3.53
C TYR A 97 1.86 -15.71 3.02
N ASP A 98 1.72 -17.03 3.14
CA ASP A 98 2.62 -18.02 2.55
C ASP A 98 2.24 -18.19 1.07
N ARG A 99 2.99 -17.51 0.19
CA ARG A 99 2.66 -17.36 -1.23
C ARG A 99 3.24 -18.50 -2.06
N ASN A 100 4.43 -18.98 -1.71
CA ASN A 100 5.07 -20.10 -2.40
C ASN A 100 4.68 -21.47 -1.83
N GLU A 101 3.87 -21.48 -0.76
CA GLU A 101 3.34 -22.67 -0.09
C GLU A 101 4.42 -23.58 0.54
N ASP A 102 5.61 -23.02 0.81
CA ASP A 102 6.73 -23.75 1.42
C ASP A 102 6.72 -23.74 2.95
N LYS A 103 5.74 -23.03 3.53
CA LYS A 103 5.53 -22.83 4.97
C LYS A 103 6.62 -22.06 5.70
N GLN A 104 7.51 -21.39 4.97
CA GLN A 104 8.58 -20.57 5.51
C GLN A 104 8.17 -19.10 5.54
N PHE A 105 8.89 -18.32 6.34
CA PHE A 105 8.71 -16.87 6.45
C PHE A 105 9.70 -16.15 5.52
N ASN A 106 9.58 -16.39 4.21
CA ASN A 106 10.53 -15.94 3.19
C ASN A 106 9.87 -15.28 1.95
N ASP A 107 8.59 -14.89 2.05
CA ASP A 107 7.83 -14.33 0.95
C ASP A 107 7.84 -12.81 0.92
N TYR A 108 8.68 -12.23 0.06
CA TYR A 108 8.78 -10.78 -0.09
C TYR A 108 7.74 -10.21 -1.06
N PHE A 109 7.29 -8.97 -0.82
CA PHE A 109 6.34 -8.25 -1.68
C PHE A 109 5.01 -9.01 -1.84
N THR A 110 4.40 -9.35 -0.70
CA THR A 110 3.14 -10.10 -0.64
C THR A 110 1.93 -9.19 -0.52
N HIS A 111 2.09 -7.95 -0.03
CA HIS A 111 0.98 -6.99 0.00
C HIS A 111 1.43 -5.56 -0.21
N ALA A 112 0.48 -4.71 -0.60
CA ALA A 112 0.69 -3.27 -0.67
C ALA A 112 -0.58 -2.48 -0.34
N GLY A 113 -0.37 -1.20 -0.01
CA GLY A 113 -1.40 -0.24 0.38
C GLY A 113 -0.90 1.18 0.18
N MET A 114 -1.73 2.18 0.48
CA MET A 114 -1.39 3.59 0.35
C MET A 114 -1.72 4.33 1.65
N VAL A 115 -0.78 5.14 2.13
CA VAL A 115 -1.02 6.05 3.27
C VAL A 115 -2.11 7.06 2.89
N VAL A 116 -3.16 7.17 3.70
CA VAL A 116 -4.23 8.16 3.52
C VAL A 116 -4.20 9.27 4.57
N ASP A 117 -3.63 8.99 5.75
CA ASP A 117 -3.45 9.96 6.82
C ASP A 117 -2.30 9.56 7.77
N VAL A 118 -1.71 10.53 8.45
CA VAL A 118 -0.72 10.30 9.51
C VAL A 118 -1.00 11.25 10.67
N ALA A 119 -1.43 10.67 11.79
CA ALA A 119 -1.74 11.42 13.00
C ALA A 119 -0.46 11.87 13.73
N ARG A 120 -0.62 12.84 14.65
CA ARG A 120 0.49 13.46 15.40
C ARG A 120 1.28 12.47 16.27
N ASP A 121 0.65 11.40 16.72
CA ASP A 121 1.26 10.32 17.49
C ASP A 121 2.01 9.29 16.61
N GLY A 122 2.09 9.54 15.29
CA GLY A 122 2.69 8.64 14.31
C GLY A 122 1.77 7.51 13.86
N THR A 123 0.48 7.52 14.23
CA THR A 123 -0.48 6.54 13.72
C THR A 123 -0.75 6.79 12.24
N ILE A 124 -0.44 5.80 11.42
CA ILE A 124 -0.59 5.80 9.97
C ILE A 124 -1.92 5.13 9.65
N THR A 125 -2.83 5.86 8.99
CA THR A 125 -4.02 5.27 8.37
C THR A 125 -3.70 4.96 6.91
N TYR A 126 -4.04 3.76 6.44
CA TYR A 126 -3.77 3.34 5.07
C TYR A 126 -4.97 2.66 4.41
N ALA A 127 -5.09 2.86 3.11
CA ALA A 127 -6.00 2.13 2.23
C ALA A 127 -5.32 0.89 1.67
N HIS A 128 -6.00 -0.25 1.68
CA HIS A 128 -5.54 -1.46 1.00
C HIS A 128 -6.73 -2.36 0.66
N HIS A 129 -6.50 -3.36 -0.21
CA HIS A 129 -7.45 -4.44 -0.38
C HIS A 129 -7.22 -5.50 0.71
N ASN A 130 -8.19 -5.67 1.61
CA ASN A 130 -8.24 -6.77 2.56
C ASN A 130 -8.96 -7.96 1.93
N TYR A 131 -8.35 -9.15 1.97
CA TYR A 131 -8.85 -10.37 1.32
C TYR A 131 -10.25 -10.84 1.77
N ARG A 132 -10.79 -10.31 2.88
CA ARG A 132 -12.15 -10.60 3.38
C ARG A 132 -13.09 -9.42 3.29
N LEU A 133 -12.57 -8.22 3.48
CA LEU A 133 -13.39 -7.01 3.65
C LEU A 133 -13.42 -6.13 2.40
N GLY A 134 -12.67 -6.47 1.35
CA GLY A 134 -12.50 -5.62 0.18
C GLY A 134 -11.61 -4.41 0.49
N ILE A 135 -11.87 -3.27 -0.13
CA ILE A 135 -11.06 -2.06 0.11
C ILE A 135 -11.48 -1.41 1.43
N VAL A 136 -10.53 -1.32 2.36
CA VAL A 136 -10.75 -0.79 3.71
C VAL A 136 -9.64 0.17 4.13
N TYR A 137 -9.93 0.96 5.16
CA TYR A 137 -8.93 1.69 5.92
C TYR A 137 -8.56 0.92 7.18
N GLU A 138 -7.26 0.78 7.38
CA GLU A 138 -6.68 0.17 8.56
C GLU A 138 -5.54 1.05 9.08
N LYS A 139 -4.97 0.68 10.24
CA LYS A 139 -3.98 1.51 10.93
C LYS A 139 -2.75 0.73 11.34
N MET A 140 -1.63 1.44 11.43
CA MET A 140 -0.40 0.96 12.07
C MET A 140 0.35 2.12 12.71
N ASN A 141 1.17 1.84 13.71
CA ASN A 141 2.04 2.81 14.34
C ASN A 141 3.45 2.20 14.48
N LEU A 142 4.42 2.73 13.73
CA LEU A 142 5.80 2.24 13.71
C LEU A 142 6.64 2.70 14.92
N LEU A 143 6.10 3.63 15.72
CA LEU A 143 6.68 4.01 17.02
C LEU A 143 6.26 3.03 18.12
N HIS A 144 5.11 2.37 17.95
CA HIS A 144 4.54 1.39 18.87
C HIS A 144 4.22 0.06 18.14
N PRO A 145 5.23 -0.64 17.60
CA PRO A 145 5.00 -1.73 16.65
C PRO A 145 4.25 -2.93 17.24
N ASN A 146 4.42 -3.21 18.54
CA ASN A 146 3.81 -4.37 19.21
C ASN A 146 2.43 -4.06 19.81
N ASP A 147 1.95 -2.82 19.71
CA ASP A 147 0.68 -2.41 20.30
C ASP A 147 -0.48 -2.89 19.40
N THR A 148 -1.26 -3.85 19.90
CA THR A 148 -2.38 -4.45 19.15
C THR A 148 -3.58 -3.52 19.01
N GLU A 149 -3.68 -2.45 19.80
CA GLU A 149 -4.74 -1.45 19.66
C GLU A 149 -4.39 -0.43 18.58
N LEU A 150 -3.10 -0.18 18.33
CA LEU A 150 -2.62 0.77 17.32
C LEU A 150 -2.30 0.14 15.97
N ASN A 151 -2.22 -1.18 15.87
CA ASN A 151 -1.83 -1.89 14.66
C ASN A 151 -2.85 -2.95 14.25
N SER A 152 -3.33 -2.86 13.01
CA SER A 152 -4.20 -3.86 12.42
C SER A 152 -3.44 -5.16 12.10
N PRO A 153 -4.08 -6.33 12.26
CA PRO A 153 -3.55 -7.59 11.73
C PRO A 153 -3.39 -7.55 10.21
N MET A 154 -2.21 -7.91 9.72
CA MET A 154 -1.88 -7.93 8.28
C MET A 154 -1.60 -9.34 7.77
N ARG A 155 -1.17 -10.26 8.64
CA ARG A 155 -0.99 -11.67 8.24
C ARG A 155 -2.33 -12.36 8.04
N MET A 156 -2.50 -12.96 6.88
CA MET A 156 -3.69 -13.68 6.46
C MET A 156 -3.98 -14.85 7.41
N ARG A 157 -5.25 -14.99 7.82
CA ARG A 157 -5.68 -16.12 8.62
C ARG A 157 -5.50 -17.43 7.85
N GLY A 158 -4.89 -18.41 8.49
CA GLY A 158 -4.61 -19.73 7.90
C GLY A 158 -3.18 -19.86 7.38
N SER A 159 -2.43 -18.76 7.26
CA SER A 159 -0.99 -18.85 7.00
C SER A 159 -0.27 -19.51 8.19
N PRO A 160 0.86 -20.21 7.93
CA PRO A 160 1.70 -20.79 8.99
C PRO A 160 2.08 -19.77 10.06
N PRO A 161 2.34 -20.21 11.31
CA PRO A 161 2.78 -19.31 12.36
C PRO A 161 4.02 -18.52 11.95
N ALA A 162 3.99 -17.21 12.17
CA ALA A 162 5.15 -16.37 11.95
C ALA A 162 6.12 -16.47 13.14
N PRO A 163 7.45 -16.36 12.91
CA PRO A 163 8.43 -16.29 13.99
C PRO A 163 8.09 -15.16 14.97
N ASN A 164 8.21 -15.43 16.27
CA ASN A 164 7.92 -14.48 17.36
C ASN A 164 6.51 -13.89 17.32
N GLY A 165 5.55 -14.56 16.68
CA GLY A 165 4.16 -14.08 16.61
C GLY A 165 3.99 -12.83 15.75
N GLN A 166 4.79 -12.65 14.70
CA GLN A 166 4.67 -11.49 13.82
C GLN A 166 3.42 -11.57 12.91
N TYR A 167 2.38 -10.79 13.22
CA TYR A 167 1.18 -10.74 12.37
C TYR A 167 0.62 -9.32 12.12
N LEU A 168 1.12 -8.29 12.81
CA LEU A 168 0.64 -6.91 12.69
C LEU A 168 1.25 -6.22 11.47
N ALA A 169 0.54 -5.23 10.92
CA ALA A 169 1.01 -4.41 9.79
C ALA A 169 2.38 -3.76 10.07
N SER A 170 2.62 -3.30 11.29
CA SER A 170 3.90 -2.77 11.77
C SER A 170 5.04 -3.78 11.80
N HIS A 171 4.76 -5.07 12.03
CA HIS A 171 5.77 -6.12 12.07
C HIS A 171 6.24 -6.49 10.66
N LEU A 172 5.31 -6.46 9.70
CA LEU A 172 5.49 -7.00 8.36
C LEU A 172 5.92 -5.97 7.32
N ILE A 173 6.03 -4.70 7.73
CA ILE A 173 6.38 -3.63 6.80
C ILE A 173 7.78 -3.83 6.24
N ARG A 174 7.90 -3.73 4.92
CA ARG A 174 9.16 -3.69 4.19
C ARG A 174 9.70 -2.28 4.14
N VAL A 175 8.95 -1.39 3.51
CA VAL A 175 9.42 -0.07 3.07
C VAL A 175 8.27 0.79 2.55
N PHE A 176 8.50 2.10 2.42
CA PHE A 176 7.60 3.04 1.75
C PHE A 176 8.10 3.43 0.36
N GLY A 177 7.19 3.88 -0.50
CA GLY A 177 7.50 4.38 -1.84
C GLY A 177 6.73 5.66 -2.19
N ARG A 178 7.45 6.71 -2.57
CA ARG A 178 6.85 8.03 -2.89
C ARG A 178 6.29 8.10 -4.30
N ALA A 179 5.33 7.23 -4.65
CA ALA A 179 4.84 7.14 -6.03
C ALA A 179 4.14 8.43 -6.52
N TRP A 180 3.58 9.24 -5.62
CA TRP A 180 3.08 10.59 -5.94
C TRP A 180 4.16 11.58 -6.42
N ARG A 181 5.44 11.20 -6.34
CA ARG A 181 6.60 11.94 -6.86
C ARG A 181 7.14 11.38 -8.18
N LEU A 182 6.45 10.42 -8.80
CA LEU A 182 6.86 9.91 -10.12
C LEU A 182 7.02 11.05 -11.14
N PRO A 183 7.97 10.93 -12.08
CA PRO A 183 8.14 11.90 -13.17
C PRO A 183 6.82 12.16 -13.92
N LYS A 184 6.66 13.38 -14.44
CA LYS A 184 5.46 13.81 -15.17
C LYS A 184 5.13 12.95 -16.40
N SER A 185 6.08 12.21 -16.94
CA SER A 185 5.85 11.20 -17.99
C SER A 185 4.89 10.07 -17.59
N TYR A 186 4.67 9.86 -16.29
CA TYR A 186 3.70 8.90 -15.75
C TYR A 186 2.36 9.53 -15.35
N TRP A 187 2.14 10.80 -15.67
CA TRP A 187 0.91 11.52 -15.34
C TRP A 187 -0.01 11.60 -16.57
N ARG A 188 -1.31 11.81 -16.33
CA ARG A 188 -2.34 12.04 -17.36
C ARG A 188 -2.81 13.48 -17.34
#